data_AF-A0A0D7BJ16-F1
#
_entry.id   AF-A0A0D7BJ16-F1
#
_cell.length_a   1.000
_cell.length_b   1.000
_cell.length_c   1.000
_cell.angle_alpha   90.00
_cell.angle_beta   90.00
_cell.angle_gamma   90.00
#
_symmetry.space_group_name_H-M   'P 1'
#
loop_
_entity.id
_entity.type
_entity.pdbx_description
1 polymer ?
#
loop_
_entity_poly.entity_id
_entity_poly.type
_entity_poly.pdbx_seq_one_letter_code
_entity_poly.pdbx_strand_id
1 'polypeptide(L)'
;MPKPTTLVSVGTAAFVAASFYPGYIAGSNRRTVKNAAAKLDFGAQVTKDSEEQDKRIPESDSESESEDELADISKLPLTSGDDCKMVLVVRTDLGMTSGKIAAQCSHAALACYKAMKAQNPSLLRLWENNGQTKIALRCSDEEELLVMQAQAQSLNLCARSIRDAGRTQIEAGSRTVLGIAGPTRLVNQVTGLLKLL
;
A
#
# COMPACT_ATOMS: atom_id res chain seq x y z
N MET A 1 -33.89 -56.04 43.40
CA MET A 1 -33.34 -55.56 42.11
C MET A 1 -32.85 -54.13 42.32
N PRO A 2 -31.67 -53.67 41.84
CA PRO A 2 -30.43 -54.35 41.43
C PRO A 2 -29.25 -54.08 42.42
N LYS A 3 -28.19 -54.90 42.34
CA LYS A 3 -26.77 -54.53 42.62
C LYS A 3 -26.13 -54.24 41.24
N PRO A 4 -25.08 -53.40 41.06
CA PRO A 4 -23.71 -53.64 41.56
C PRO A 4 -22.93 -52.36 42.01
N THR A 5 -22.10 -52.45 43.04
CA THR A 5 -20.62 -52.63 43.02
C THR A 5 -19.83 -51.34 42.78
N THR A 6 -19.25 -50.84 43.87
CA THR A 6 -18.16 -49.86 43.88
C THR A 6 -16.84 -50.58 43.59
N LEU A 7 -16.03 -50.08 42.64
CA LEU A 7 -14.58 -50.27 42.70
C LEU A 7 -13.87 -49.04 42.13
N VAL A 8 -13.06 -48.46 43.00
CA VAL A 8 -12.08 -47.38 42.80
C VAL A 8 -10.90 -47.91 41.97
N SER A 9 -10.34 -47.10 41.05
CA SER A 9 -8.87 -47.00 40.89
C SER A 9 -8.46 -45.93 39.85
N VAL A 10 -7.82 -44.88 40.34
CA VAL A 10 -6.52 -44.33 39.90
C VAL A 10 -6.30 -43.99 38.42
N GLY A 11 -6.26 -42.67 38.17
CA GLY A 11 -5.06 -41.97 37.68
C GLY A 11 -4.51 -42.29 36.28
N THR A 12 -4.43 -41.28 35.42
CA THR A 12 -3.17 -40.64 34.95
C THR A 12 -3.41 -39.86 33.66
N ALA A 13 -2.82 -38.67 33.61
CA ALA A 13 -2.77 -37.78 32.47
C ALA A 13 -1.89 -38.33 31.34
N ALA A 14 -2.27 -38.11 30.08
CA ALA A 14 -1.33 -38.20 28.95
C ALA A 14 -1.87 -37.55 27.66
N PHE A 15 -1.19 -36.47 27.27
CA PHE A 15 -0.81 -36.09 25.90
C PHE A 15 -1.90 -35.94 24.82
N VAL A 16 -2.40 -34.70 24.67
CA VAL A 16 -2.80 -34.18 23.35
C VAL A 16 -1.51 -33.87 22.59
N ALA A 17 -1.08 -34.82 21.75
CA ALA A 17 0.09 -34.65 20.89
C ALA A 17 -0.19 -33.62 19.79
N ALA A 18 0.77 -32.70 19.65
CA ALA A 18 0.80 -31.64 18.67
C ALA A 18 0.82 -32.18 17.22
N SER A 19 -0.09 -31.69 16.39
CA SER A 19 -0.09 -31.97 14.94
C SER A 19 0.17 -30.69 14.15
N PHE A 20 1.37 -30.13 14.25
CA PHE A 20 1.83 -29.13 13.30
C PHE A 20 3.31 -29.33 12.97
N TYR A 21 3.57 -29.48 11.66
CA TYR A 21 4.84 -29.50 10.92
C TYR A 21 5.58 -30.85 10.83
N PRO A 22 6.22 -31.27 9.70
CA PRO A 22 6.54 -30.57 8.43
C PRO A 22 6.25 -31.38 7.13
N GLY A 23 5.59 -30.78 6.13
CA GLY A 23 5.50 -31.31 4.76
C GLY A 23 6.39 -30.54 3.78
N TYR A 24 7.72 -30.60 3.96
CA TYR A 24 8.70 -30.02 3.03
C TYR A 24 9.34 -31.16 2.22
N ILE A 25 9.24 -31.05 0.89
CA ILE A 25 9.98 -31.77 -0.17
C ILE A 25 9.49 -33.18 -0.55
N ALA A 26 8.82 -33.27 -1.71
CA ALA A 26 9.09 -34.31 -2.72
C ALA A 26 8.57 -33.91 -4.12
N GLY A 27 9.48 -33.81 -5.10
CA GLY A 27 9.22 -33.81 -6.55
C GLY A 27 8.97 -32.43 -7.17
N SER A 28 9.95 -31.67 -7.67
CA SER A 28 10.98 -31.99 -8.67
C SER A 28 10.42 -32.59 -9.97
N ASN A 29 10.51 -31.75 -11.01
CA ASN A 29 10.62 -32.05 -12.44
C ASN A 29 9.39 -32.41 -13.28
N ARG A 30 9.24 -31.55 -14.29
CA ARG A 30 9.12 -31.85 -15.72
C ARG A 30 7.82 -32.49 -16.24
N ARG A 31 7.39 -31.80 -17.30
CA ARG A 31 7.00 -32.31 -18.61
C ARG A 31 5.51 -32.58 -18.81
N THR A 32 5.00 -31.72 -19.70
CA THR A 32 4.27 -32.15 -20.89
C THR A 32 2.85 -32.60 -20.62
N VAL A 33 1.94 -31.63 -20.52
CA VAL A 33 0.54 -31.92 -20.84
C VAL A 33 0.41 -31.85 -22.36
N LYS A 34 0.59 -33.01 -22.99
CA LYS A 34 0.04 -33.29 -24.32
C LYS A 34 -1.48 -33.42 -24.16
N ASN A 35 -2.20 -32.67 -24.99
CA ASN A 35 -3.65 -32.70 -25.12
C ASN A 35 -4.16 -34.12 -25.42
N ALA A 36 -5.20 -34.55 -24.69
CA ALA A 36 -6.04 -35.67 -25.07
C ALA A 36 -7.50 -35.19 -25.01
N ALA A 37 -8.17 -35.35 -26.16
CA ALA A 37 -9.50 -34.88 -26.45
C ALA A 37 -10.60 -35.70 -25.77
N ALA A 38 -11.72 -35.03 -25.42
CA ALA A 38 -13.04 -35.64 -25.43
C ALA A 38 -14.02 -34.64 -26.07
N LYS A 39 -14.48 -35.02 -27.27
CA LYS A 39 -15.55 -34.39 -28.05
C LYS A 39 -16.85 -34.30 -27.26
N LEU A 40 -17.62 -33.23 -27.46
CA LEU A 40 -19.04 -33.34 -27.86
C LEU A 40 -19.39 -32.17 -28.79
N ASP A 41 -20.12 -32.51 -29.84
CA ASP A 41 -20.29 -31.85 -31.12
C ASP A 41 -21.68 -31.21 -31.20
N PHE A 42 -21.81 -29.97 -31.68
CA PHE A 42 -22.96 -29.55 -32.49
C PHE A 42 -22.74 -28.21 -33.22
N GLY A 43 -22.52 -28.28 -34.54
CA GLY A 43 -23.27 -27.44 -35.50
C GLY A 43 -22.67 -26.14 -36.06
N ALA A 44 -22.32 -26.22 -37.36
CA ALA A 44 -22.50 -25.19 -38.40
C ALA A 44 -21.44 -24.05 -38.63
N GLN A 45 -20.45 -24.40 -39.46
CA GLN A 45 -20.04 -23.76 -40.74
C GLN A 45 -19.49 -22.30 -40.83
N VAL A 46 -18.22 -22.21 -41.30
CA VAL A 46 -17.67 -21.36 -42.41
C VAL A 46 -17.51 -19.85 -42.10
N THR A 47 -16.41 -19.09 -42.31
CA THR A 47 -15.08 -19.12 -42.99
C THR A 47 -14.12 -18.25 -42.15
N LYS A 48 -12.90 -18.70 -41.80
CA LYS A 48 -11.59 -18.46 -42.44
C LYS A 48 -11.06 -16.99 -42.44
N ASP A 49 -9.86 -16.89 -41.86
CA ASP A 49 -8.84 -15.82 -41.93
C ASP A 49 -9.00 -14.62 -40.98
N SER A 50 -8.21 -14.62 -39.89
CA SER A 50 -7.27 -13.54 -39.52
C SER A 50 -6.57 -13.87 -38.20
N GLU A 51 -5.26 -13.68 -38.20
CA GLU A 51 -4.28 -14.01 -37.17
C GLU A 51 -4.54 -13.26 -35.84
N GLU A 52 -4.56 -13.98 -34.72
CA GLU A 52 -4.62 -13.39 -33.37
C GLU A 52 -3.26 -12.79 -33.01
N GLN A 53 -3.22 -11.46 -33.01
CA GLN A 53 -2.10 -10.64 -32.54
C GLN A 53 -2.16 -10.55 -31.01
N ASP A 54 -1.37 -11.38 -30.33
CA ASP A 54 -1.09 -11.35 -28.89
C ASP A 54 -0.41 -10.00 -28.52
N LYS A 55 -1.22 -8.98 -28.23
CA LYS A 55 -0.73 -7.72 -27.67
C LYS A 55 -0.58 -7.86 -26.16
N ARG A 56 0.64 -8.26 -25.77
CA ARG A 56 1.20 -8.00 -24.44
C ARG A 56 0.98 -6.53 -24.08
N ILE A 57 0.28 -6.29 -22.98
CA ILE A 57 0.18 -4.98 -22.35
C ILE A 57 1.58 -4.63 -21.86
N PRO A 58 2.23 -3.56 -22.37
CA PRO A 58 3.49 -3.12 -21.80
C PRO A 58 3.21 -2.49 -20.43
N GLU A 59 3.85 -3.02 -19.39
CA GLU A 59 4.05 -2.29 -18.14
C GLU A 59 4.77 -0.98 -18.46
N SER A 60 4.00 0.10 -18.47
CA SER A 60 4.47 1.46 -18.68
C SER A 60 4.94 2.02 -17.34
N ASP A 61 6.05 1.50 -16.83
CA ASP A 61 6.83 2.19 -15.79
C ASP A 61 7.66 3.28 -16.48
N SER A 62 7.02 4.42 -16.73
CA SER A 62 7.69 5.68 -17.05
C SER A 62 7.27 6.72 -16.02
N GLU A 63 7.63 6.49 -14.76
CA GLU A 63 7.69 7.59 -13.79
C GLU A 63 8.88 8.46 -14.20
N SER A 64 8.58 9.60 -14.84
CA SER A 64 9.54 10.68 -15.00
C SER A 64 9.74 11.29 -13.62
N GLU A 65 10.78 10.83 -12.93
CA GLU A 65 11.31 11.49 -11.74
C GLU A 65 11.82 12.87 -12.17
N SER A 66 10.93 13.88 -12.17
CA SER A 66 11.39 15.26 -12.13
C SER A 66 12.18 15.41 -10.83
N GLU A 67 13.43 15.85 -10.93
CA GLU A 67 14.38 16.10 -9.84
C GLU A 67 13.89 17.22 -8.89
N ASP A 68 12.69 17.08 -8.31
CA ASP A 68 12.28 17.84 -7.15
C ASP A 68 13.27 17.47 -6.04
N GLU A 69 14.07 18.43 -5.56
CA GLU A 69 15.12 18.25 -4.54
C GLU A 69 14.58 17.41 -3.36
N LEU A 70 14.91 16.11 -3.36
CA LEU A 70 14.32 15.16 -2.43
C LEU A 70 15.01 15.34 -1.07
N ALA A 71 14.22 15.65 -0.04
CA ALA A 71 14.71 15.73 1.33
C ALA A 71 15.45 14.46 1.75
N ASP A 72 16.53 14.63 2.51
CA ASP A 72 17.30 13.53 3.10
C ASP A 72 16.61 13.04 4.37
N ILE A 73 15.66 12.12 4.20
CA ILE A 73 14.82 11.58 5.28
C ILE A 73 15.69 10.87 6.35
N SER A 74 16.90 10.43 5.99
CA SER A 74 17.83 9.77 6.92
C SER A 74 18.30 10.70 8.05
N LYS A 75 18.28 12.02 7.82
CA LYS A 75 18.69 13.06 8.79
C LYS A 75 17.56 13.54 9.69
N LEU A 76 16.37 12.96 9.58
CA LEU A 76 15.22 13.37 10.39
C LEU A 76 15.50 13.13 11.89
N PRO A 77 15.39 14.15 12.77
CA PRO A 77 15.66 14.00 14.19
C PRO A 77 14.51 13.25 14.88
N LEU A 78 14.76 11.99 15.23
CA LEU A 78 13.87 11.17 16.05
C LEU A 78 14.28 11.25 17.52
N THR A 79 13.31 11.43 18.42
CA THR A 79 13.51 11.44 19.87
C THR A 79 12.79 10.26 20.53
N SER A 80 13.28 9.82 21.69
CA SER A 80 12.64 8.76 22.45
C SER A 80 11.26 9.21 22.93
N GLY A 81 10.21 8.54 22.47
CA GLY A 81 8.81 8.88 22.78
C GLY A 81 8.09 9.72 21.72
N ASP A 82 8.70 9.99 20.57
CA ASP A 82 7.99 10.60 19.44
C ASP A 82 6.85 9.68 18.94
N ASP A 83 5.65 10.22 18.83
CA ASP A 83 4.56 9.60 18.06
C ASP A 83 4.73 9.94 16.57
N CYS A 84 4.58 8.95 15.70
CA CYS A 84 4.68 9.15 14.26
C CYS A 84 3.31 9.07 13.57
N LYS A 85 3.06 9.95 12.60
CA LYS A 85 1.84 9.96 11.79
C LYS A 85 2.13 10.29 10.34
N MET A 86 1.17 9.97 9.47
CA MET A 86 1.12 10.40 8.08
C MET A 86 -0.09 11.30 7.88
N VAL A 87 0.10 12.41 7.18
CA VAL A 87 -0.97 13.29 6.73
C VAL A 87 -1.07 13.21 5.22
N LEU A 88 -2.30 13.19 4.72
CA LEU A 88 -2.64 13.16 3.30
C LEU A 88 -3.39 14.46 3.00
N VAL A 89 -2.70 15.43 2.43
CA VAL A 89 -3.29 16.74 2.09
C VAL A 89 -3.85 16.67 0.68
N VAL A 90 -5.16 16.86 0.56
CA VAL A 90 -5.91 16.72 -0.68
C VAL A 90 -6.32 18.09 -1.21
N ARG A 91 -6.05 18.33 -2.48
CA ARG A 91 -6.57 19.50 -3.20
C ARG A 91 -8.06 19.41 -3.43
N THR A 92 -8.80 20.39 -2.94
CA THR A 92 -10.27 20.41 -3.02
C THR A 92 -10.80 21.23 -4.20
N ASP A 93 -9.98 22.10 -4.80
CA ASP A 93 -10.29 22.84 -6.02
C ASP A 93 -10.51 21.94 -7.25
N LEU A 94 -9.89 20.76 -7.26
CA LEU A 94 -9.97 19.80 -8.37
C LEU A 94 -11.31 19.08 -8.49
N GLY A 95 -12.25 19.26 -7.55
CA GLY A 95 -13.58 18.64 -7.61
C GLY A 95 -13.54 17.11 -7.67
N MET A 96 -12.50 16.48 -7.10
CA MET A 96 -12.32 15.02 -7.15
C MET A 96 -13.48 14.29 -6.46
N THR A 97 -13.97 13.21 -7.08
CA THR A 97 -14.93 12.31 -6.43
C THR A 97 -14.25 11.54 -5.30
N SER A 98 -15.03 11.09 -4.31
CA SER A 98 -14.52 10.33 -3.16
C SER A 98 -13.67 9.11 -3.55
N GLY A 99 -14.07 8.38 -4.60
CA GLY A 99 -13.30 7.25 -5.13
C GLY A 99 -11.93 7.65 -5.69
N LYS A 100 -11.85 8.77 -6.42
CA LYS A 100 -10.58 9.30 -6.92
C LYS A 100 -9.70 9.77 -5.77
N ILE A 101 -10.27 10.48 -4.80
CA ILE A 101 -9.54 10.91 -3.61
C ILE A 101 -8.92 9.71 -2.89
N ALA A 102 -9.72 8.66 -2.64
CA ALA A 102 -9.23 7.45 -1.97
C ALA A 102 -8.07 6.78 -2.72
N ALA A 103 -8.15 6.70 -4.06
CA ALA A 103 -7.08 6.16 -4.88
C ALA A 103 -5.80 7.03 -4.79
N GLN A 104 -5.92 8.35 -4.95
CA GLN A 104 -4.79 9.28 -4.89
C GLN A 104 -4.12 9.31 -3.51
N CYS A 105 -4.92 9.29 -2.44
CA CYS A 105 -4.45 9.12 -1.06
C CYS A 105 -3.67 7.80 -0.87
N SER A 106 -4.14 6.72 -1.49
CA SER A 106 -3.44 5.42 -1.43
C SER A 106 -2.10 5.46 -2.16
N HIS A 107 -2.04 6.13 -3.32
CA HIS A 107 -0.78 6.37 -4.04
C HIS A 107 0.20 7.20 -3.20
N ALA A 108 -0.26 8.29 -2.58
CA ALA A 108 0.56 9.14 -1.72
C ALA A 108 1.12 8.37 -0.52
N ALA A 109 0.29 7.56 0.12
CA ALA A 109 0.70 6.72 1.24
C ALA A 109 1.76 5.68 0.82
N LEU A 110 1.57 5.03 -0.33
CA LEU A 110 2.53 4.06 -0.85
C LEU A 110 3.86 4.71 -1.24
N ALA A 111 3.82 5.89 -1.85
CA ALA A 111 5.03 6.66 -2.19
C ALA A 111 5.83 7.01 -0.92
N CYS A 112 5.16 7.50 0.12
CA CYS A 112 5.81 7.78 1.41
C CYS A 112 6.36 6.50 2.06
N TYR A 113 5.60 5.40 2.02
CA TYR A 113 6.05 4.11 2.55
C TYR A 113 7.34 3.64 1.87
N LYS A 114 7.38 3.64 0.53
CA LYS A 114 8.58 3.26 -0.24
C LYS A 114 9.77 4.17 0.10
N ALA A 115 9.54 5.47 0.20
CA ALA A 115 10.58 6.45 0.55
C ALA A 115 11.15 6.23 1.95
N MET A 116 10.30 6.06 2.98
CA MET A 116 10.73 5.77 4.34
C MET A 116 11.44 4.41 4.41
N LYS A 117 10.93 3.38 3.72
CA LYS A 117 11.56 2.07 3.67
C LYS A 117 12.98 2.12 3.10
N ALA A 118 13.20 2.95 2.09
CA ALA A 118 14.51 3.10 1.45
C ALA A 118 15.48 3.96 2.26
N GLN A 119 15.02 5.09 2.82
CA GLN A 119 15.91 6.12 3.38
C GLN A 119 15.95 6.15 4.92
N ASN A 120 14.86 5.76 5.59
CA ASN A 120 14.78 5.77 7.06
C ASN A 120 13.88 4.62 7.59
N PRO A 121 14.38 3.37 7.61
CA PRO A 121 13.62 2.22 8.09
C PRO A 121 13.18 2.34 9.56
N SER A 122 13.92 3.09 10.38
CA SER A 122 13.58 3.34 11.79
C SER A 122 12.32 4.19 11.92
N LEU A 123 12.21 5.26 11.12
CA LEU A 123 10.99 6.07 11.02
C LEU A 123 9.80 5.22 10.55
N LEU A 124 10.01 4.37 9.55
CA LEU A 124 8.96 3.48 9.07
C LEU A 124 8.44 2.55 10.18
N ARG A 125 9.36 1.89 10.90
CA ARG A 125 9.00 1.01 12.04
C ARG A 125 8.26 1.75 13.14
N LEU A 126 8.68 2.99 13.45
CA LEU A 126 7.98 3.83 14.42
C LEU A 126 6.54 4.07 13.97
N TRP A 127 6.33 4.53 12.73
CA TRP A 127 5.00 4.72 12.17
C TRP A 127 4.15 3.44 12.18
N GLU A 128 4.74 2.29 11.86
CA GLU A 128 4.06 0.99 11.92
C GLU A 128 3.65 0.62 13.35
N ASN A 129 4.54 0.83 14.33
CA ASN A 129 4.27 0.59 15.75
C ASN A 129 3.24 1.56 16.34
N ASN A 130 3.15 2.78 15.81
CA ASN A 130 2.09 3.75 16.13
C ASN A 130 0.76 3.47 15.40
N GLY A 131 0.58 2.27 14.82
CA GLY A 131 -0.67 1.87 14.17
C GLY A 131 -0.88 2.46 12.77
N GLN A 132 0.20 2.95 12.13
CA GLN A 132 0.19 3.47 10.77
C GLN A 132 -0.83 4.60 10.57
N THR A 133 -0.93 5.52 11.53
CA THR A 133 -1.91 6.60 11.53
C THR A 133 -1.85 7.41 10.24
N LYS A 134 -3.01 7.61 9.61
CA LYS A 134 -3.19 8.43 8.40
C LYS A 134 -4.33 9.42 8.66
N ILE A 135 -4.09 10.70 8.40
CA ILE A 135 -5.08 11.76 8.58
C ILE A 135 -5.27 12.48 7.25
N ALA A 136 -6.51 12.51 6.75
CA ALA A 136 -6.85 13.24 5.53
C ALA A 136 -7.18 14.70 5.87
N LEU A 137 -6.46 15.62 5.24
CA LEU A 137 -6.64 17.06 5.36
C LEU A 137 -6.92 17.65 3.98
N ARG A 138 -7.39 18.90 3.94
CA ARG A 138 -7.66 19.63 2.70
C ARG A 138 -6.84 20.90 2.57
N CYS A 139 -6.44 21.20 1.33
CA CYS A 139 -5.86 22.48 0.89
C CYS A 139 -6.72 23.08 -0.24
N SER A 140 -6.58 24.39 -0.45
CA SER A 140 -7.37 25.12 -1.46
C SER A 140 -6.82 25.00 -2.87
N ASP A 141 -5.51 24.87 -3.04
CA ASP A 141 -4.86 24.98 -4.36
C ASP A 141 -3.49 24.27 -4.40
N GLU A 142 -2.84 24.32 -5.57
CA GLU A 142 -1.52 23.73 -5.81
C GLU A 142 -0.39 24.47 -5.13
N GLU A 143 -0.49 25.79 -5.03
CA GLU A 143 0.56 26.63 -4.46
C GLU A 143 0.71 26.34 -2.97
N GLU A 144 -0.41 26.28 -2.23
CA GLU A 144 -0.42 25.87 -0.83
C GLU A 144 0.21 24.48 -0.63
N LEU A 145 -0.14 23.53 -1.51
CA LEU A 145 0.42 22.18 -1.49
C LEU A 145 1.94 22.19 -1.68
N LEU A 146 2.45 22.99 -2.63
CA LEU A 146 3.87 23.11 -2.90
C LEU A 146 4.65 23.77 -1.77
N VAL A 147 4.09 24.83 -1.19
CA VAL A 147 4.68 25.50 -0.02
C VAL A 147 4.80 24.52 1.15
N MET A 148 3.77 23.72 1.41
CA MET A 148 3.82 22.69 2.45
C MET A 148 4.84 21.59 2.14
N GLN A 149 4.95 21.17 0.87
CA GLN A 149 5.96 20.19 0.48
C GLN A 149 7.37 20.73 0.76
N ALA A 150 7.68 21.96 0.34
CA ALA A 150 8.98 22.58 0.59
C ALA A 150 9.26 22.78 2.09
N GLN A 151 8.26 23.21 2.87
CA GLN A 151 8.40 23.31 4.33
C GLN A 151 8.69 21.95 4.96
N ALA A 152 7.94 20.91 4.58
CA ALA A 152 8.17 19.56 5.09
C ALA A 152 9.56 19.04 4.73
N GLN A 153 10.00 19.27 3.49
CA GLN A 153 11.33 18.88 3.01
C GLN A 153 12.44 19.61 3.76
N SER A 154 12.29 20.90 4.08
CA SER A 154 13.29 21.65 4.87
C SER A 154 13.44 21.13 6.31
N LEU A 155 12.41 20.45 6.83
CA LEU A 155 12.45 19.75 8.12
C LEU A 155 12.92 18.29 8.00
N ASN A 156 13.36 17.85 6.82
CA ASN A 156 13.72 16.48 6.47
C ASN A 156 12.57 15.46 6.64
N LEU A 157 11.31 15.91 6.61
CA LEU A 157 10.15 15.01 6.65
C LEU A 157 10.02 14.25 5.33
N CYS A 158 9.42 13.06 5.40
CA CYS A 158 9.05 12.32 4.20
C CYS A 158 7.85 13.03 3.54
N ALA A 159 8.10 13.77 2.46
CA ALA A 159 7.06 14.46 1.69
C ALA A 159 7.03 13.96 0.23
N ARG A 160 5.88 13.48 -0.25
CA ARG A 160 5.69 12.99 -1.63
C ARG A 160 4.37 13.46 -2.21
N SER A 161 4.42 14.24 -3.29
CA SER A 161 3.24 14.66 -4.06
C SER A 161 2.91 13.64 -5.14
N ILE A 162 1.63 13.36 -5.35
CA ILE A 162 1.12 12.56 -6.46
C ILE A 162 0.63 13.48 -7.57
N ARG A 163 0.91 13.11 -8.82
CA ARG A 163 0.39 13.78 -10.01
C ARG A 163 -0.64 12.88 -10.69
N ASP A 164 -1.73 13.46 -11.16
CA ASP A 164 -2.67 12.70 -11.99
C ASP A 164 -2.06 12.44 -13.37
N ALA A 165 -2.11 11.18 -13.81
CA ALA A 165 -1.54 10.75 -15.09
C ALA A 165 -2.39 11.18 -16.31
N GLY A 166 -3.33 12.11 -16.13
CA GLY A 166 -4.19 12.63 -17.20
C GLY A 166 -5.23 11.63 -17.71
N ARG A 167 -5.58 10.61 -16.91
CA ARG A 167 -6.69 9.68 -17.21
C ARG A 167 -8.05 10.18 -16.71
N THR A 168 -8.10 11.41 -16.20
CA THR A 168 -9.31 12.03 -15.66
C THR A 168 -9.55 13.43 -16.22
N GLN A 169 -10.64 14.07 -15.82
CA GLN A 169 -11.07 15.42 -16.24
C GLN A 169 -10.19 16.57 -15.70
N ILE A 170 -9.14 16.25 -14.95
CA ILE A 170 -8.17 17.21 -14.40
C ILE A 170 -7.03 17.38 -15.43
N GLU A 171 -6.46 18.58 -15.54
CA GLU A 171 -5.33 18.83 -16.42
C GLU A 171 -4.19 17.83 -16.14
N ALA A 172 -3.68 17.21 -17.21
CA ALA A 172 -2.65 16.18 -17.10
C ALA A 172 -1.41 16.73 -16.37
N GLY A 173 -0.91 15.98 -15.38
CA GLY A 173 0.26 16.38 -14.59
C GLY A 173 -0.05 17.23 -13.35
N SER A 174 -1.32 17.60 -13.11
CA SER A 174 -1.70 18.33 -11.90
C SER A 174 -1.34 17.54 -10.64
N ARG A 175 -0.71 18.19 -9.65
CA ARG A 175 -0.51 17.60 -8.32
C ARG A 175 -1.86 17.47 -7.62
N THR A 176 -2.20 16.30 -7.09
CA THR A 176 -3.52 16.02 -6.49
C THR A 176 -3.46 15.92 -4.97
N VAL A 177 -2.51 15.14 -4.46
CA VAL A 177 -2.39 14.81 -3.04
C VAL A 177 -0.92 14.87 -2.62
N LEU A 178 -0.66 15.45 -1.45
CA LEU A 178 0.65 15.43 -0.79
C LEU A 178 0.60 14.52 0.44
N GLY A 179 1.44 13.50 0.46
CA GLY A 179 1.71 12.71 1.65
C GLY A 179 2.87 13.31 2.44
N ILE A 180 2.69 13.49 3.76
CA ILE A 180 3.74 13.93 4.69
C ILE A 180 3.79 12.95 5.86
N ALA A 181 4.94 12.32 6.11
CA ALA A 181 5.14 11.40 7.23
C ALA A 181 6.35 11.79 8.11
N GLY A 182 6.17 11.63 9.41
CA GLY A 182 7.21 11.93 10.40
C GLY A 182 6.68 12.06 11.84
N PRO A 183 7.54 12.51 12.78
CA PRO A 183 7.14 12.84 14.14
C PRO A 183 5.99 13.84 14.17
N THR A 184 4.99 13.57 14.99
CA THR A 184 3.74 14.33 15.08
C THR A 184 4.00 15.81 15.34
N ARG A 185 4.99 16.16 16.17
CA ARG A 185 5.36 17.56 16.43
C ARG A 185 5.78 18.30 15.17
N LEU A 186 6.57 17.67 14.29
CA LEU A 186 7.11 18.28 13.08
C LEU A 186 6.03 18.32 11.99
N VAL A 187 5.26 17.24 11.85
CA VAL A 187 4.13 17.21 10.91
C VAL A 187 3.10 18.29 11.25
N ASN A 188 2.84 18.55 12.53
CA ASN A 188 1.94 19.60 12.98
C ASN A 188 2.46 21.02 12.72
N GLN A 189 3.77 21.24 12.67
CA GLN A 189 4.32 22.56 12.30
C GLN A 189 3.94 22.95 10.87
N VAL A 190 3.80 21.97 9.98
CA VAL A 190 3.43 22.20 8.57
C VAL A 190 1.91 22.17 8.38
N THR A 191 1.21 21.23 9.03
CA THR A 191 -0.19 20.89 8.69
C THR A 191 -1.21 21.23 9.78
N GLY A 192 -0.78 21.76 10.93
CA GLY A 192 -1.62 21.91 12.12
C GLY A 192 -2.80 22.89 11.97
N LEU A 193 -2.76 23.79 10.98
CA LEU A 193 -3.82 24.75 10.71
C LEU A 193 -4.83 24.26 9.65
N LEU A 194 -4.53 23.16 8.98
CA LEU A 194 -5.42 22.62 7.94
C LEU A 194 -6.66 21.98 8.57
N LYS A 195 -7.75 22.03 7.80
CA LYS A 195 -9.00 21.38 8.16
C LYS A 195 -8.98 19.92 7.72
N LEU A 196 -9.73 19.08 8.44
CA LEU A 196 -10.05 17.73 7.98
C LEU A 196 -10.76 17.81 6.61
N LEU A 197 -10.47 16.83 5.75
CA LEU A 197 -11.04 16.72 4.41
C LEU A 197 -12.57 16.64 4.43
#